data_AF-B5HBS6-F1
#
_entry.id   AF-B5HBS6-F1
#
_cell.length_a   1.000
_cell.length_b   1.000
_cell.length_c   1.000
_cell.angle_alpha   90.00
_cell.angle_beta   90.00
_cell.angle_gamma   90.00
#
_symmetry.space_group_name_H-M   'P 1'
#
loop_
_entity.id
_entity.type
_entity.pdbx_description
1 polymer ?
#
loop_
_entity_poly.entity_id
_entity_poly.type
_entity_poly.pdbx_seq_one_letter_code
_entity_poly.pdbx_strand_id
1 'polypeptide(L)'
;MMIRQKLRDISSCGRREILVRSRMRGLYATVAVLCLGPLAAGCGGDSKAAEPEEILLQSRSAPGPEPFTASTVTAGEPPALPTVATAPKSPSGGGVTLRTLSGATPGLYAGAQESASCDIGRQAGLLAADKRKAKAFAEAAGVEHSGVAAFLRGLTPVVLRADVRVTGHGFHDGSAVARQSVLQAGTAVLVDEYGAPRVRCASGAPLEQPVAIRTAPANKGEPWSGYRADRVIVIKPATQAVNNLLLVSVVDNGWIERPSGTEGEDDARPAVLPPVDPDEVFVDLARTDPG
;
A
#
# COMPACT_ATOMS: atom_id res chain seq x y z
N MET A 1 12.08 -5.57 68.14
CA MET A 1 13.31 -6.39 68.19
C MET A 1 14.05 -6.13 66.86
N MET A 2 14.88 -5.09 66.76
CA MET A 2 16.35 -5.09 67.04
C MET A 2 17.07 -6.03 66.03
N ILE A 3 18.06 -5.65 65.19
CA ILE A 3 19.28 -4.80 65.34
C ILE A 3 19.94 -4.73 63.94
N ARG A 4 20.33 -3.56 63.39
CA ARG A 4 21.71 -2.96 63.30
C ARG A 4 22.79 -3.93 62.76
N GLN A 5 23.75 -3.63 61.87
CA GLN A 5 24.63 -2.49 61.56
C GLN A 5 25.39 -2.92 60.26
N LYS A 6 25.98 -2.05 59.41
CA LYS A 6 27.23 -1.33 59.68
C LYS A 6 27.58 -0.38 58.53
N LEU A 7 27.87 0.87 58.88
CA LEU A 7 28.50 1.91 58.05
C LEU A 7 29.95 1.56 57.69
N ARG A 8 30.41 2.12 56.55
CA ARG A 8 31.71 2.82 56.48
C ARG A 8 31.74 3.79 55.29
N ASP A 9 31.90 5.07 55.60
CA ASP A 9 32.35 6.16 54.72
C ASP A 9 33.78 5.90 54.19
N ILE A 10 34.12 6.53 53.06
CA ILE A 10 35.28 7.43 52.90
C ILE A 10 35.28 8.09 51.51
N SER A 11 35.33 9.42 51.56
CA SER A 11 35.70 10.43 50.57
C SER A 11 36.80 10.07 49.57
N SER A 12 36.71 10.58 48.33
CA SER A 12 37.81 11.37 47.73
C SER A 12 37.38 12.13 46.46
N CYS A 13 37.70 13.42 46.48
CA CYS A 13 37.74 14.39 45.40
C CYS A 13 38.77 14.01 44.30
N GLY A 14 38.56 14.47 43.06
CA GLY A 14 39.54 14.26 41.98
C GLY A 14 39.15 14.82 40.61
N ARG A 15 39.07 16.15 40.49
CA ARG A 15 39.06 16.89 39.23
C ARG A 15 40.39 16.66 38.49
N ARG A 16 40.35 16.22 37.23
CA ARG A 16 41.53 16.20 36.34
C ARG A 16 41.27 17.05 35.10
N GLU A 17 41.81 18.26 35.15
CA GLU A 17 42.13 19.11 34.01
C GLU A 17 43.23 18.43 33.18
N ILE A 18 43.06 18.35 31.86
CA ILE A 18 44.13 18.01 30.90
C ILE A 18 44.29 19.22 29.98
N LEU A 19 45.30 20.04 30.28
CA LEU A 19 45.91 20.99 29.36
C LEU A 19 47.11 20.30 28.67
N VAL A 20 47.63 20.93 27.61
CA VAL A 20 48.91 20.67 26.90
C VAL A 20 48.72 19.82 25.62
N ARG A 21 49.09 20.22 24.40
CA ARG A 21 49.94 21.31 23.88
C ARG A 21 49.61 21.55 22.40
N SER A 22 49.53 22.82 22.03
CA SER A 22 49.59 23.30 20.64
C SER A 22 51.00 23.13 20.05
N ARG A 23 51.10 22.71 18.79
CA ARG A 23 52.27 22.93 17.93
C ARG A 23 51.86 23.48 16.58
N MET A 24 51.95 24.81 16.50
CA MET A 24 52.22 25.69 15.36
C MET A 24 52.63 25.00 14.04
N ARG A 25 51.90 25.30 12.96
CA ARG A 25 52.45 25.70 11.64
C ARG A 25 51.43 26.61 10.94
N GLY A 26 51.78 27.88 10.73
CA GLY A 26 50.96 28.83 9.97
C GLY A 26 51.72 30.12 9.74
N LEU A 27 52.53 30.15 8.68
CA LEU A 27 53.15 31.37 8.16
C LEU A 27 52.13 32.02 7.23
N TYR A 28 51.64 33.21 7.60
CA TYR A 28 50.81 34.06 6.76
C TYR A 28 51.71 34.99 5.94
N ALA A 29 51.55 34.97 4.62
CA ALA A 29 52.07 36.01 3.73
C ALA A 29 50.89 36.63 3.00
N THR A 30 50.59 37.87 3.36
CA THR A 30 49.63 38.77 2.73
C THR A 30 50.20 39.34 1.44
N VAL A 31 49.49 39.18 0.32
CA VAL A 31 49.61 40.07 -0.84
C VAL A 31 48.19 40.39 -1.30
N ALA A 32 47.81 41.66 -1.13
CA ALA A 32 46.60 42.25 -1.68
C ALA A 32 46.89 42.74 -3.11
N VAL A 33 46.07 42.30 -4.08
CA VAL A 33 45.98 42.94 -5.39
C VAL A 33 44.50 43.18 -5.69
N LEU A 34 44.14 44.46 -5.75
CA LEU A 34 42.89 44.98 -6.29
C LEU A 34 42.88 44.77 -7.81
N CYS A 35 41.83 44.13 -8.36
CA CYS A 35 41.43 44.30 -9.75
C CYS A 35 39.90 44.26 -9.88
N LEU A 36 39.35 45.42 -10.22
CA LEU A 36 38.12 45.74 -10.95
C LEU A 36 37.24 44.57 -11.45
N GLY A 37 35.94 44.66 -11.13
CA GLY A 37 34.92 43.71 -11.60
C GLY A 37 34.63 43.76 -13.11
N PRO A 38 33.86 42.78 -13.59
CA PRO A 38 32.55 43.11 -14.16
C PRO A 38 31.41 42.35 -13.46
N LEU A 39 30.30 43.06 -13.30
CA LEU A 39 28.99 42.52 -12.91
C LEU A 39 28.48 41.58 -14.02
N ALA A 40 28.45 40.29 -13.75
CA ALA A 40 27.61 39.34 -14.49
C ALA A 40 27.31 38.10 -13.62
N ALA A 41 26.74 38.33 -12.43
CA ALA A 41 26.11 37.26 -11.65
C ALA A 41 24.67 37.06 -12.18
N GLY A 42 24.56 36.53 -13.39
CA GLY A 42 23.33 35.85 -13.79
C GLY A 42 23.24 34.55 -13.00
N CYS A 43 22.60 34.59 -11.83
CA CYS A 43 22.17 33.39 -11.11
C CYS A 43 21.01 32.74 -11.88
N GLY A 44 21.33 32.20 -13.06
CA GLY A 44 20.50 31.18 -13.71
C GLY A 44 20.72 29.87 -12.97
N GLY A 45 20.13 29.75 -11.79
CA GLY A 45 19.97 28.44 -11.18
C GLY A 45 19.06 27.64 -12.11
N ASP A 46 19.64 26.72 -12.87
CA ASP A 46 18.92 25.61 -13.49
C ASP A 46 18.24 24.83 -12.37
N SER A 47 17.08 25.33 -11.95
CA SER A 47 16.12 24.56 -11.20
C SER A 47 15.57 23.57 -12.21
N LYS A 48 16.29 22.45 -12.35
CA LYS A 48 15.79 21.28 -13.07
C LYS A 48 14.37 21.06 -12.54
N ALA A 49 13.38 21.32 -13.37
CA ALA A 49 11.99 21.14 -13.01
C ALA A 49 11.87 19.72 -12.44
N ALA A 50 11.27 19.59 -11.25
CA ALA A 50 11.02 18.28 -10.68
C ALA A 50 10.20 17.50 -11.72
N GLU A 51 10.77 16.40 -12.23
CA GLU A 51 10.04 15.49 -13.10
C GLU A 51 8.76 15.07 -12.34
N PRO A 52 7.58 15.13 -12.99
CA PRO A 52 6.34 14.78 -12.32
C PRO A 52 6.45 13.35 -11.80
N GLU A 53 6.04 13.15 -10.55
CA GLU A 53 5.98 11.81 -9.95
C GLU A 53 5.08 10.92 -10.83
N GLU A 54 5.56 9.74 -11.25
CA GLU A 54 4.82 8.86 -12.16
C GLU A 54 3.83 7.96 -11.39
N ILE A 55 2.61 7.81 -11.90
CA ILE A 55 1.66 6.76 -11.50
C ILE A 55 1.57 5.72 -12.61
N LEU A 56 1.83 4.46 -12.26
CA LEU A 56 1.62 3.31 -13.14
C LEU A 56 0.17 2.83 -13.11
N LEU A 57 -0.52 2.86 -14.24
CA LEU A 57 -1.86 2.30 -14.39
C LEU A 57 -1.76 0.79 -14.63
N GLN A 58 -2.43 -0.01 -13.78
CA GLN A 58 -2.38 -1.47 -13.84
C GLN A 58 -3.79 -2.05 -14.05
N SER A 59 -4.04 -2.53 -15.28
CA SER A 59 -5.31 -3.20 -15.63
C SER A 59 -5.55 -4.47 -14.81
N ARG A 60 -6.81 -4.83 -14.57
CA ARG A 60 -7.23 -5.92 -13.69
C ARG A 60 -6.57 -7.27 -13.97
N SER A 61 -6.35 -7.61 -15.24
CA SER A 61 -5.84 -8.93 -15.67
C SER A 61 -4.38 -8.91 -16.12
N ALA A 62 -3.81 -7.73 -16.39
CA ALA A 62 -2.45 -7.62 -16.89
C ALA A 62 -1.45 -7.79 -15.74
N PRO A 63 -0.47 -8.71 -15.80
CA PRO A 63 0.55 -8.84 -14.77
C PRO A 63 1.32 -7.53 -14.53
N GLY A 64 1.52 -6.74 -15.58
CA GLY A 64 2.33 -5.53 -15.54
C GLY A 64 3.83 -5.85 -15.65
N PRO A 65 4.69 -4.82 -15.51
CA PRO A 65 6.14 -5.02 -15.62
C PRO A 65 6.67 -5.82 -14.43
N GLU A 66 7.54 -6.79 -14.72
CA GLU A 66 8.36 -7.50 -13.73
C GLU A 66 7.55 -8.18 -12.60
N PRO A 67 6.62 -9.09 -12.96
CA PRO A 67 5.80 -9.76 -11.96
C PRO A 67 6.66 -10.66 -11.05
N PHE A 68 6.28 -10.72 -9.77
CA PHE A 68 6.85 -11.68 -8.82
C PHE A 68 6.49 -13.10 -9.26
N THR A 69 5.24 -13.38 -9.57
CA THR A 69 4.79 -14.74 -9.89
C THR A 69 3.93 -14.74 -11.15
N ALA A 70 3.66 -15.93 -11.69
CA ALA A 70 2.56 -16.10 -12.63
C ALA A 70 1.23 -15.78 -11.92
N SER A 71 0.23 -15.35 -12.69
CA SER A 71 -1.09 -15.01 -12.14
C SER A 71 -1.68 -16.17 -11.32
N THR A 72 -2.18 -15.83 -10.14
CA THR A 72 -2.92 -16.71 -9.24
C THR A 72 -4.39 -16.32 -9.13
N VAL A 73 -4.89 -15.47 -10.04
CA VAL A 73 -6.33 -15.23 -10.15
C VAL A 73 -7.02 -16.56 -10.46
N THR A 74 -8.02 -16.93 -9.67
CA THR A 74 -8.79 -18.17 -9.86
C THR A 74 -9.50 -18.13 -11.21
N ALA A 75 -9.46 -19.25 -11.95
CA ALA A 75 -10.02 -19.32 -13.29
C ALA A 75 -11.56 -19.21 -13.27
N GLY A 76 -12.07 -18.25 -14.03
CA GLY A 76 -13.47 -17.90 -14.22
C GLY A 76 -13.52 -16.58 -14.97
N GLU A 77 -14.55 -16.34 -15.80
CA GLU A 77 -14.75 -15.03 -16.43
C GLU A 77 -14.67 -13.96 -15.33
N PRO A 78 -13.80 -12.93 -15.41
CA PRO A 78 -13.77 -11.89 -14.41
C PRO A 78 -15.16 -11.25 -14.40
N PRO A 79 -15.97 -11.49 -13.34
CA PRO A 79 -17.37 -11.17 -13.42
C PRO A 79 -17.50 -9.66 -13.64
N ALA A 80 -18.50 -9.27 -14.42
CA ALA A 80 -18.83 -7.86 -14.53
C ALA A 80 -19.04 -7.35 -13.11
N LEU A 81 -18.25 -6.35 -12.70
CA LEU A 81 -18.45 -5.78 -11.38
C LEU A 81 -19.88 -5.27 -11.30
N PRO A 82 -20.58 -5.49 -10.18
CA PRO A 82 -21.86 -4.84 -9.91
C PRO A 82 -21.73 -3.35 -10.24
N THR A 83 -22.72 -2.76 -10.90
CA THR A 83 -22.71 -1.33 -11.20
C THR A 83 -22.50 -0.57 -9.89
N VAL A 84 -21.33 0.03 -9.75
CA VAL A 84 -21.02 0.94 -8.67
C VAL A 84 -21.57 2.30 -9.09
N ALA A 85 -22.41 2.93 -8.25
CA ALA A 85 -22.64 4.36 -8.36
C ALA A 85 -21.25 5.00 -8.39
N THR A 86 -20.87 5.60 -9.54
CA THR A 86 -19.48 5.94 -9.82
C THR A 86 -18.80 6.57 -8.62
N ALA A 87 -17.61 6.08 -8.26
CA ALA A 87 -16.89 6.54 -7.08
C ALA A 87 -16.96 8.08 -6.99
N PRO A 88 -17.36 8.62 -5.81
CA PRO A 88 -17.53 10.06 -5.65
C PRO A 88 -16.26 10.78 -6.08
N LYS A 89 -16.42 11.94 -6.73
CA LYS A 89 -15.27 12.76 -7.10
C LYS A 89 -14.52 13.16 -5.84
N SER A 90 -13.19 13.11 -5.91
CA SER A 90 -12.34 13.65 -4.88
C SER A 90 -12.58 15.17 -4.71
N PRO A 91 -12.53 15.73 -3.48
CA PRO A 91 -12.72 17.16 -3.23
C PRO A 91 -11.70 18.08 -3.93
N SER A 92 -10.55 17.55 -4.40
CA SER A 92 -9.60 18.30 -5.22
C SER A 92 -9.52 17.75 -6.65
N GLY A 93 -9.84 18.61 -7.63
CA GLY A 93 -9.75 18.30 -9.05
C GLY A 93 -8.29 18.23 -9.48
N GLY A 94 -7.71 17.03 -9.50
CA GLY A 94 -6.31 16.83 -9.93
C GLY A 94 -5.64 15.58 -9.38
N GLY A 95 -6.33 14.77 -8.56
CA GLY A 95 -5.77 13.51 -8.03
C GLY A 95 -4.70 13.69 -6.95
N VAL A 96 -4.49 14.92 -6.47
CA VAL A 96 -3.50 15.26 -5.42
C VAL A 96 -4.02 14.89 -4.03
N THR A 97 -5.30 15.16 -3.78
CA THR A 97 -6.03 14.59 -2.64
C THR A 97 -6.91 13.50 -3.19
N LEU A 98 -6.89 12.31 -2.60
CA LEU A 98 -7.75 11.21 -2.97
C LEU A 98 -8.73 10.92 -1.85
N ARG A 99 -9.94 10.50 -2.20
CA ARG A 99 -10.89 9.99 -1.22
C ARG A 99 -10.28 8.78 -0.52
N THR A 100 -10.38 8.75 0.79
CA THR A 100 -9.86 7.66 1.62
C THR A 100 -11.03 6.91 2.24
N LEU A 101 -10.99 5.59 2.17
CA LEU A 101 -11.95 4.69 2.81
C LEU A 101 -11.24 3.76 3.79
N SER A 102 -11.98 3.34 4.82
CA SER A 102 -11.53 2.28 5.73
C SER A 102 -11.58 0.93 5.02
N GLY A 103 -10.62 0.03 5.28
CA GLY A 103 -10.64 -1.35 4.82
C GLY A 103 -11.85 -2.15 5.34
N ALA A 104 -12.50 -1.67 6.40
CA ALA A 104 -13.73 -2.22 6.96
C ALA A 104 -15.02 -1.73 6.27
N THR A 105 -14.93 -0.83 5.28
CA THR A 105 -16.11 -0.21 4.66
C THR A 105 -16.99 -1.29 4.00
N PRO A 106 -18.25 -1.46 4.40
CA PRO A 106 -19.12 -2.46 3.79
C PRO A 106 -19.28 -2.26 2.29
N GLY A 107 -19.11 -3.33 1.54
CA GLY A 107 -19.25 -3.32 0.09
C GLY A 107 -18.10 -2.59 -0.61
N LEU A 108 -17.00 -2.28 0.06
CA LEU A 108 -15.77 -1.81 -0.61
C LEU A 108 -15.23 -2.85 -1.61
N TYR A 109 -15.42 -4.12 -1.24
CA TYR A 109 -14.94 -5.28 -1.97
C TYR A 109 -16.09 -6.08 -2.56
N ALA A 110 -15.76 -6.85 -3.59
CA ALA A 110 -16.64 -7.83 -4.19
C ALA A 110 -16.04 -9.24 -4.09
N GLY A 111 -16.89 -10.24 -4.23
CA GLY A 111 -16.51 -11.65 -4.20
C GLY A 111 -17.56 -12.55 -4.82
N ALA A 112 -17.23 -13.82 -5.00
CA ALA A 112 -18.20 -14.87 -5.28
C ALA A 112 -18.31 -15.74 -4.03
N GLN A 113 -19.53 -16.10 -3.65
CA GLN A 113 -19.77 -16.92 -2.47
C GLN A 113 -19.04 -18.26 -2.61
N GLU A 114 -18.40 -18.72 -1.53
CA GLU A 114 -17.67 -20.00 -1.46
C GLU A 114 -16.54 -20.14 -2.49
N SER A 115 -16.04 -19.00 -2.98
CA SER A 115 -14.99 -18.96 -4.00
C SER A 115 -13.99 -17.82 -3.78
N ALA A 116 -12.70 -18.19 -3.77
CA ALA A 116 -11.60 -17.25 -3.68
C ALA A 116 -11.32 -16.60 -5.04
N SER A 117 -11.11 -15.27 -5.05
CA SER A 117 -10.63 -14.56 -6.23
C SER A 117 -9.15 -14.84 -6.56
N CYS A 118 -8.42 -15.39 -5.59
CA CYS A 118 -6.99 -15.66 -5.66
C CYS A 118 -6.67 -17.03 -5.05
N ASP A 119 -5.85 -17.82 -5.74
CA ASP A 119 -5.30 -19.08 -5.24
C ASP A 119 -4.08 -18.81 -4.35
N ILE A 120 -4.30 -18.82 -3.03
CA ILE A 120 -3.27 -18.55 -2.02
C ILE A 120 -2.21 -19.65 -2.01
N GLY A 121 -2.63 -20.91 -2.11
CA GLY A 121 -1.72 -22.06 -2.14
C GLY A 121 -0.74 -22.01 -3.30
N ARG A 122 -1.23 -21.70 -4.50
CA ARG A 122 -0.42 -21.50 -5.70
C ARG A 122 0.52 -20.31 -5.54
N GLN A 123 0.06 -19.20 -4.96
CA GLN A 123 0.92 -18.03 -4.73
C GLN A 123 2.08 -18.38 -3.78
N ALA A 124 1.79 -19.07 -2.69
CA ALA A 124 2.81 -19.54 -1.74
C ALA A 124 3.80 -20.51 -2.41
N GLY A 125 3.30 -21.44 -3.24
CA GLY A 125 4.14 -22.38 -4.00
C GLY A 125 5.06 -21.69 -5.00
N LEU A 126 4.55 -20.70 -5.75
CA LEU A 126 5.34 -19.94 -6.73
C LEU A 126 6.46 -19.14 -6.06
N LEU A 127 6.20 -18.51 -4.90
CA LEU A 127 7.24 -17.82 -4.14
C LEU A 127 8.24 -18.82 -3.54
N ALA A 128 7.78 -19.94 -2.98
CA ALA A 128 8.67 -20.96 -2.41
C ALA A 128 9.62 -21.58 -3.45
N ALA A 129 9.21 -21.64 -4.73
CA ALA A 129 10.01 -22.14 -5.82
C ALA A 129 11.18 -21.21 -6.21
N ASP A 130 11.12 -19.91 -5.87
CA ASP A 130 12.17 -18.93 -6.15
C ASP A 130 12.57 -18.18 -4.88
N LYS A 131 13.67 -18.64 -4.26
CA LYS A 131 14.21 -18.04 -3.02
C LYS A 131 14.55 -16.56 -3.14
N ARG A 132 14.96 -16.07 -4.31
CA ARG A 132 15.29 -14.64 -4.50
C ARG A 132 14.02 -13.81 -4.46
N LYS A 133 12.97 -14.27 -5.15
CA LYS A 133 11.67 -13.62 -5.15
C LYS A 133 10.97 -13.71 -3.81
N ALA A 134 11.04 -14.85 -3.12
CA ALA A 134 10.50 -14.98 -1.76
C ALA A 134 11.16 -13.99 -0.80
N LYS A 135 12.50 -13.84 -0.86
CA LYS A 135 13.23 -12.86 -0.05
C LYS A 135 12.80 -11.43 -0.36
N ALA A 136 12.81 -11.04 -1.64
CA ALA A 136 12.39 -9.70 -2.04
C ALA A 136 10.92 -9.41 -1.69
N PHE A 137 10.05 -10.41 -1.79
CA PHE A 137 8.64 -10.32 -1.39
C PHE A 137 8.54 -10.08 0.11
N ALA A 138 9.27 -10.87 0.91
CA ALA A 138 9.28 -10.76 2.36
C ALA A 138 9.71 -9.36 2.83
N GLU A 139 10.79 -8.85 2.25
CA GLU A 139 11.30 -7.49 2.52
C GLU A 139 10.26 -6.42 2.20
N ALA A 140 9.64 -6.46 1.02
CA ALA A 140 8.62 -5.48 0.61
C ALA A 140 7.25 -5.66 1.29
N ALA A 141 6.93 -6.86 1.78
CA ALA A 141 5.70 -7.09 2.55
C ALA A 141 5.88 -6.79 4.04
N GLY A 142 7.11 -6.52 4.50
CA GLY A 142 7.43 -6.30 5.90
C GLY A 142 7.27 -7.56 6.76
N VAL A 143 7.56 -8.73 6.20
CA VAL A 143 7.42 -10.03 6.90
C VAL A 143 8.74 -10.78 6.93
N GLU A 144 8.92 -11.63 7.93
CA GLU A 144 10.04 -12.56 7.98
C GLU A 144 10.00 -13.52 6.78
N HIS A 145 11.16 -13.85 6.21
CA HIS A 145 11.23 -14.72 5.04
C HIS A 145 10.61 -16.11 5.28
N SER A 146 10.82 -16.69 6.47
CA SER A 146 10.17 -17.95 6.87
C SER A 146 8.66 -17.81 7.13
N GLY A 147 8.19 -16.58 7.32
CA GLY A 147 6.79 -16.24 7.60
C GLY A 147 5.92 -16.04 6.35
N VAL A 148 6.50 -15.95 5.15
CA VAL A 148 5.76 -15.64 3.91
C VAL A 148 4.55 -16.55 3.68
N ALA A 149 4.70 -17.86 3.86
CA ALA A 149 3.59 -18.80 3.65
C ALA A 149 2.47 -18.63 4.70
N ALA A 150 2.84 -18.35 5.96
CA ALA A 150 1.86 -18.10 7.01
C ALA A 150 1.15 -16.75 6.81
N PHE A 151 1.90 -15.72 6.41
CA PHE A 151 1.37 -14.42 6.05
C PHE A 151 0.32 -14.54 4.94
N LEU A 152 0.65 -15.19 3.82
CA LEU A 152 -0.28 -15.37 2.70
C LEU A 152 -1.56 -16.10 3.09
N ARG A 153 -1.46 -17.15 3.92
CA ARG A 153 -2.64 -17.90 4.43
C ARG A 153 -3.50 -17.10 5.40
N GLY A 154 -2.99 -16.04 6.01
CA GLY A 154 -3.77 -15.15 6.86
C GLY A 154 -4.49 -14.04 6.09
N LEU A 155 -4.32 -13.96 4.76
CA LEU A 155 -4.96 -12.94 3.94
C LEU A 155 -6.27 -13.44 3.36
N THR A 156 -7.20 -12.51 3.14
CA THR A 156 -8.52 -12.79 2.57
C THR A 156 -8.54 -12.43 1.09
N PRO A 157 -8.95 -13.33 0.18
CA PRO A 157 -9.07 -13.06 -1.25
C PRO A 157 -10.35 -12.28 -1.55
N VAL A 158 -10.21 -11.12 -2.20
CA VAL A 158 -11.32 -10.24 -2.60
C VAL A 158 -11.10 -9.62 -3.99
N VAL A 159 -12.11 -8.91 -4.50
CA VAL A 159 -12.04 -8.14 -5.74
C VAL A 159 -12.29 -6.66 -5.46
N LEU A 160 -11.46 -5.78 -5.99
CA LEU A 160 -11.63 -4.33 -5.86
C LEU A 160 -12.87 -3.86 -6.64
N ARG A 161 -13.74 -3.04 -6.04
CA ARG A 161 -14.90 -2.43 -6.74
C ARG A 161 -14.62 -1.04 -7.32
N ALA A 162 -13.52 -0.41 -6.93
CA ALA A 162 -13.11 0.90 -7.41
C ALA A 162 -11.66 0.87 -7.90
N ASP A 163 -11.25 1.93 -8.62
CA ASP A 163 -9.85 2.13 -8.96
C ASP A 163 -9.09 2.55 -7.69
N VAL A 164 -8.05 1.81 -7.30
CA VAL A 164 -7.37 1.98 -6.00
C VAL A 164 -5.92 2.39 -6.18
N ARG A 165 -5.51 3.43 -5.47
CA ARG A 165 -4.13 3.89 -5.37
C ARG A 165 -3.36 3.02 -4.37
N VAL A 166 -2.21 2.51 -4.79
CA VAL A 166 -1.32 1.66 -3.97
C VAL A 166 0.14 1.97 -4.25
N THR A 167 1.03 1.52 -3.37
CA THR A 167 2.43 1.26 -3.74
C THR A 167 2.53 -0.22 -4.12
N GLY A 168 2.75 -0.51 -5.39
CA GLY A 168 2.94 -1.88 -5.89
C GLY A 168 4.42 -2.16 -6.19
N HIS A 169 4.84 -3.41 -6.06
CA HIS A 169 6.25 -3.78 -6.27
C HIS A 169 6.44 -4.68 -7.49
N GLY A 170 7.44 -4.37 -8.32
CA GLY A 170 7.97 -5.32 -9.30
C GLY A 170 9.25 -5.99 -8.78
N PHE A 171 9.61 -7.13 -9.34
CA PHE A 171 10.87 -7.81 -9.02
C PHE A 171 11.92 -7.53 -10.10
N HIS A 172 12.93 -6.74 -9.77
CA HIS A 172 14.02 -6.37 -10.68
C HIS A 172 15.37 -6.61 -9.99
N ASP A 173 16.31 -7.24 -10.69
CA ASP A 173 17.68 -7.47 -10.24
C ASP A 173 17.86 -8.09 -8.83
N GLY A 174 16.87 -8.87 -8.37
CA GLY A 174 16.90 -9.52 -7.05
C GLY A 174 16.24 -8.75 -5.93
N SER A 175 15.64 -7.59 -6.22
CA SER A 175 14.99 -6.73 -5.23
C SER A 175 13.57 -6.36 -5.63
N ALA A 176 12.77 -6.00 -4.63
CA ALA A 176 11.47 -5.40 -4.83
C ALA A 176 11.62 -3.91 -5.15
N VAL A 177 11.06 -3.47 -6.28
CA VAL A 177 11.09 -2.07 -6.71
C VAL A 177 9.69 -1.48 -6.53
N ALA A 178 9.57 -0.57 -5.58
CA ALA A 178 8.33 0.14 -5.28
C ALA A 178 7.95 1.08 -6.43
N ARG A 179 6.65 1.06 -6.79
CA ARG A 179 6.05 1.93 -7.80
C ARG A 179 4.73 2.45 -7.28
N GLN A 180 4.53 3.74 -7.46
CA GLN A 180 3.23 4.33 -7.27
C GLN A 180 2.31 3.86 -8.39
N SER A 181 1.23 3.15 -8.04
CA SER A 181 0.31 2.54 -9.00
C SER A 181 -1.16 2.87 -8.71
N VAL A 182 -1.99 2.76 -9.74
CA VAL A 182 -3.45 2.62 -9.62
C VAL A 182 -3.85 1.26 -10.18
N LEU A 183 -4.54 0.47 -9.35
CA LEU A 183 -5.13 -0.80 -9.74
C LEU A 183 -6.55 -0.55 -10.27
N GLN A 184 -6.85 -1.10 -11.43
CA GLN A 184 -8.20 -1.03 -12.00
C GLN A 184 -9.22 -1.76 -11.11
N ALA A 185 -10.44 -1.23 -11.04
CA ALA A 185 -11.59 -1.96 -10.51
C ALA A 185 -11.71 -3.35 -11.16
N GLY A 186 -12.00 -4.38 -10.37
CA GLY A 186 -12.05 -5.77 -10.81
C GLY A 186 -10.72 -6.50 -10.62
N THR A 187 -9.68 -5.82 -10.11
CA THR A 187 -8.43 -6.48 -9.74
C THR A 187 -8.66 -7.38 -8.52
N ALA A 188 -8.26 -8.65 -8.62
CA ALA A 188 -8.22 -9.57 -7.50
C ALA A 188 -6.99 -9.29 -6.61
N VAL A 189 -7.21 -9.16 -5.31
CA VAL A 189 -6.19 -8.86 -4.30
C VAL A 189 -6.38 -9.73 -3.07
N LEU A 190 -5.30 -9.94 -2.33
CA LEU A 190 -5.34 -10.47 -0.97
C LEU A 190 -5.28 -9.30 0.02
N VAL A 191 -6.21 -9.23 0.96
CA VAL A 191 -6.28 -8.20 2.01
C VAL A 191 -5.94 -8.77 3.39
N ASP A 192 -5.34 -7.98 4.27
CA ASP A 192 -5.09 -8.41 5.66
C ASP A 192 -6.32 -8.28 6.57
N GLU A 193 -6.14 -8.62 7.85
CA GLU A 193 -7.17 -8.55 8.89
C GLU A 193 -7.71 -7.12 9.13
N TYR A 194 -7.08 -6.08 8.61
CA TYR A 194 -7.56 -4.69 8.67
C TYR A 194 -8.22 -4.24 7.35
N GLY A 195 -8.40 -5.17 6.41
CA GLY A 195 -8.97 -4.93 5.10
C GLY A 195 -8.06 -4.11 4.19
N ALA A 196 -6.74 -4.07 4.40
CA ALA A 196 -5.82 -3.37 3.52
C ALA A 196 -5.28 -4.31 2.42
N PRO A 197 -5.22 -3.90 1.14
CA PRO A 197 -4.62 -4.72 0.08
C PRO A 197 -3.13 -4.97 0.32
N ARG A 198 -2.72 -6.24 0.28
CA ARG A 198 -1.34 -6.69 0.56
C ARG A 198 -0.69 -7.44 -0.58
N VAL A 199 -1.47 -8.09 -1.46
CA VAL A 199 -0.92 -8.80 -2.63
C VAL A 199 -1.83 -8.61 -3.84
N ARG A 200 -1.25 -8.36 -5.00
CA ARG A 200 -1.98 -8.34 -6.28
C ARG A 200 -1.85 -9.68 -7.00
N CYS A 201 -2.95 -10.41 -7.13
CA CYS A 201 -2.94 -11.82 -7.55
C CYS A 201 -2.53 -12.03 -9.02
N ALA A 202 -2.77 -11.05 -9.90
CA ALA A 202 -2.34 -11.13 -11.29
C ALA A 202 -0.81 -11.14 -11.48
N SER A 203 -0.06 -10.74 -10.46
CA SER A 203 1.40 -10.51 -10.53
C SER A 203 2.20 -11.05 -9.36
N GLY A 204 1.53 -11.50 -8.30
CA GLY A 204 2.14 -11.85 -7.01
C GLY A 204 2.83 -10.70 -6.29
N ALA A 205 2.64 -9.46 -6.74
CA ALA A 205 3.32 -8.30 -6.21
C ALA A 205 2.85 -7.99 -4.78
N PRO A 206 3.77 -7.76 -3.82
CA PRO A 206 3.41 -7.19 -2.54
C PRO A 206 2.92 -5.74 -2.74
N LEU A 207 1.90 -5.38 -1.97
CA LEU A 207 1.26 -4.07 -1.98
C LEU A 207 1.44 -3.39 -0.63
N GLU A 208 1.67 -2.09 -0.68
CA GLU A 208 1.72 -1.20 0.47
C GLU A 208 0.77 -0.02 0.26
N GLN A 209 0.56 0.74 1.34
CA GLN A 209 -0.16 2.00 1.30
C GLN A 209 0.54 2.97 0.32
N PRO A 210 -0.23 3.75 -0.45
CA PRO A 210 0.35 4.74 -1.35
C PRO A 210 1.01 5.87 -0.55
N VAL A 211 2.08 6.44 -1.11
CA VAL A 211 2.68 7.65 -0.56
C VAL A 211 2.03 8.89 -1.18
N ALA A 212 1.95 9.96 -0.39
CA ALA A 212 1.41 11.23 -0.85
C ALA A 212 2.33 11.86 -1.90
N ILE A 213 1.73 12.27 -3.02
CA ILE A 213 2.39 12.91 -4.15
C ILE A 213 2.19 14.42 -3.99
N ARG A 214 3.25 15.22 -4.21
CA ARG A 214 3.16 16.67 -4.00
C ARG A 214 2.66 17.44 -5.21
N THR A 215 2.74 16.83 -6.39
CA THR A 215 2.38 17.43 -7.68
C THR A 215 1.41 16.52 -8.42
N ALA A 216 0.72 17.07 -9.43
CA ALA A 216 -0.13 16.26 -10.28
C ALA A 216 0.73 15.22 -11.02
N PRO A 217 0.50 13.92 -10.80
CA PRO A 217 1.37 12.89 -11.34
C PRO A 217 1.16 12.69 -12.84
N ALA A 218 2.21 12.27 -13.53
CA ALA A 218 2.09 11.78 -14.89
C ALA A 218 1.62 10.32 -14.88
N ASN A 219 0.56 10.01 -15.61
CA ASN A 219 0.12 8.62 -15.76
C ASN A 219 1.00 7.88 -16.77
N LYS A 220 1.36 6.64 -16.42
CA LYS A 220 2.14 5.73 -17.25
C LYS A 220 1.35 4.45 -17.51
N GLY A 221 1.37 4.00 -18.76
CA GLY A 221 0.56 2.89 -19.24
C GLY A 221 -0.79 3.35 -19.82
N GLU A 222 -1.50 2.42 -20.44
CA GLU A 222 -2.76 2.71 -21.12
C GLU A 222 -3.91 2.82 -20.10
N PRO A 223 -4.61 3.97 -20.03
CA PRO A 223 -5.83 4.06 -19.24
C PRO A 223 -6.93 3.17 -19.82
N TRP A 224 -7.65 2.44 -18.96
CA TRP A 224 -8.82 1.69 -19.39
C TRP A 224 -10.01 2.61 -19.70
N SER A 225 -10.97 2.09 -20.47
CA SER A 225 -12.26 2.76 -20.65
C SER A 225 -12.91 3.07 -19.30
N GLY A 226 -13.28 4.33 -19.09
CA GLY A 226 -13.88 4.79 -17.84
C GLY A 226 -12.89 5.13 -16.72
N TYR A 227 -11.57 5.04 -16.93
CA TYR A 227 -10.58 5.52 -15.97
C TYR A 227 -10.76 7.00 -15.66
N ARG A 228 -10.75 7.33 -14.37
CA ARG A 228 -11.01 8.68 -13.87
C ARG A 228 -10.11 8.96 -12.67
N ALA A 229 -9.04 9.73 -12.87
CA ALA A 229 -8.08 10.07 -11.82
C ALA A 229 -8.75 10.77 -10.61
N ASP A 230 -9.82 11.54 -10.85
CA ASP A 230 -10.65 12.18 -9.81
C ASP A 230 -11.51 11.21 -9.00
N ARG A 231 -11.57 9.92 -9.38
CA ARG A 231 -12.39 8.88 -8.76
C ARG A 231 -11.58 7.75 -8.13
N VAL A 232 -10.25 7.83 -8.23
CA VAL A 232 -9.34 6.89 -7.57
C VAL A 232 -9.46 7.05 -6.06
N ILE A 233 -9.50 5.95 -5.33
CA ILE A 233 -9.55 5.93 -3.87
C ILE A 233 -8.25 5.42 -3.25
N VAL A 234 -8.05 5.73 -1.97
CA VAL A 234 -7.08 5.09 -1.09
C VAL A 234 -7.84 4.25 -0.08
N ILE A 235 -7.41 3.01 0.12
CA ILE A 235 -7.95 2.14 1.18
C ILE A 235 -6.94 2.12 2.32
N LYS A 236 -7.30 2.68 3.47
CA LYS A 236 -6.48 2.62 4.68
C LYS A 236 -6.87 1.42 5.54
N PRO A 237 -5.93 0.80 6.26
CA PRO A 237 -6.25 -0.21 7.27
C PRO A 237 -7.29 0.33 8.25
N ALA A 238 -8.26 -0.51 8.62
CA ALA A 238 -9.18 -0.22 9.70
C ALA A 238 -8.43 -0.05 11.03
N THR A 239 -9.01 0.70 11.98
CA THR A 239 -8.43 0.91 13.31
C THR A 239 -8.54 -0.33 14.22
N GLN A 240 -9.38 -1.28 13.84
CA GLN A 240 -9.61 -2.55 14.53
C GLN A 240 -9.58 -3.69 13.52
N ALA A 241 -9.22 -4.88 13.98
CA ALA A 241 -9.30 -6.07 13.16
C ALA A 241 -10.75 -6.30 12.71
N VAL A 242 -10.91 -6.57 11.43
CA VAL A 242 -12.17 -6.83 10.76
C VAL A 242 -12.37 -8.33 10.78
N ASN A 243 -13.24 -8.82 11.64
CA ASN A 243 -13.49 -10.27 11.73
C ASN A 243 -14.16 -10.80 10.46
N ASN A 244 -15.12 -10.04 9.92
CA ASN A 244 -15.84 -10.41 8.70
C ASN A 244 -15.88 -9.23 7.73
N LEU A 245 -15.48 -9.46 6.48
CA LEU A 245 -15.63 -8.52 5.38
C LEU A 245 -17.03 -8.66 4.78
N LEU A 246 -17.73 -7.54 4.64
CA LEU A 246 -19.02 -7.50 3.94
C LEU A 246 -18.78 -7.18 2.46
N LEU A 247 -18.80 -8.21 1.63
CA LEU A 247 -18.56 -8.15 0.20
C LEU A 247 -19.88 -8.00 -0.57
N VAL A 248 -19.80 -7.42 -1.76
CA VAL A 248 -20.89 -7.53 -2.75
C VAL A 248 -20.65 -8.72 -3.66
N SER A 249 -21.65 -9.59 -3.75
CA SER A 249 -21.67 -10.71 -4.68
C SER A 249 -21.61 -10.23 -6.12
N VAL A 250 -20.66 -10.79 -6.87
CA VAL A 250 -20.51 -10.55 -8.31
C VAL A 250 -21.51 -11.33 -9.18
N VAL A 251 -22.30 -12.21 -8.57
CA VAL A 251 -23.27 -13.07 -9.27
C VAL A 251 -24.67 -12.48 -9.24
N ASP A 252 -25.12 -12.04 -8.07
CA ASP A 252 -26.49 -11.61 -7.81
C ASP A 252 -26.60 -10.22 -7.14
N ASN A 253 -25.48 -9.52 -6.95
CA ASN A 253 -25.38 -8.25 -6.23
C ASN A 253 -25.86 -8.30 -4.76
N GLY A 254 -26.01 -9.50 -4.19
CA GLY A 254 -26.31 -9.70 -2.78
C GLY A 254 -25.12 -9.42 -1.86
N TRP A 255 -25.34 -9.50 -0.56
CA TRP A 255 -24.29 -9.36 0.44
C TRP A 255 -23.70 -10.72 0.81
N ILE A 256 -22.37 -10.76 0.92
CA ILE A 256 -21.60 -11.91 1.44
C ILE A 256 -20.86 -11.44 2.68
N GLU A 257 -21.00 -12.16 3.78
CA GLU A 257 -20.16 -12.04 4.96
C GLU A 257 -19.04 -13.07 4.86
N ARG A 258 -17.81 -12.61 4.59
CA ARG A 258 -16.62 -13.46 4.49
C ARG A 258 -15.76 -13.30 5.72
N PRO A 259 -15.57 -14.34 6.55
CA PRO A 259 -14.62 -14.28 7.65
C PRO A 259 -13.20 -14.00 7.14
N SER A 260 -12.47 -13.11 7.83
CA SER A 260 -11.12 -12.76 7.44
C SER A 260 -10.17 -13.95 7.57
N GLY A 261 -9.31 -14.12 6.57
CA GLY A 261 -8.35 -15.21 6.47
C GLY A 261 -8.91 -16.51 5.88
N THR A 262 -10.18 -16.55 5.49
CA THR A 262 -10.76 -17.69 4.76
C THR A 262 -10.72 -17.46 3.25
N GLU A 263 -10.83 -18.54 2.49
CA GLU A 263 -10.91 -18.54 1.02
C GLU A 263 -12.38 -18.53 0.53
N GLY A 264 -13.33 -18.42 1.46
CA GLY A 264 -14.77 -18.32 1.22
C GLY A 264 -15.57 -19.53 1.71
N GLU A 265 -14.91 -20.59 2.19
CA GLU A 265 -15.53 -21.81 2.70
C GLU A 265 -16.49 -21.58 3.88
N ASP A 266 -16.31 -20.47 4.60
CA ASP A 266 -17.15 -20.05 5.73
C ASP A 266 -18.03 -18.82 5.37
N ASP A 267 -18.21 -18.53 4.08
CA ASP A 267 -19.07 -17.44 3.63
C ASP A 267 -20.51 -17.62 4.13
N ALA A 268 -21.11 -16.54 4.61
CA ALA A 268 -22.50 -16.50 5.03
C ALA A 268 -23.24 -15.33 4.40
N ARG A 269 -24.57 -15.32 4.54
CA ARG A 269 -25.35 -14.10 4.34
C ARG A 269 -25.39 -13.33 5.66
N PRO A 270 -25.15 -12.01 5.65
CA PRO A 270 -25.20 -11.23 6.88
C PRO A 270 -26.61 -11.26 7.47
N ALA A 271 -26.71 -11.60 8.76
CA ALA A 271 -27.98 -11.64 9.48
C ALA A 271 -28.61 -10.24 9.65
N VAL A 272 -27.77 -9.21 9.70
CA VAL A 272 -28.15 -7.80 9.77
C VAL A 272 -27.32 -7.05 8.75
N LEU A 273 -27.97 -6.31 7.85
CA LEU A 273 -27.26 -5.42 6.95
C LEU A 273 -26.69 -4.25 7.77
N PRO A 274 -25.41 -3.88 7.55
CA PRO A 274 -24.82 -2.74 8.23
C PRO A 274 -25.63 -1.48 7.86
N PRO A 275 -25.73 -0.50 8.77
CA PRO A 275 -26.24 0.81 8.39
C PRO A 275 -25.41 1.33 7.22
N VAL A 276 -26.08 1.53 6.10
CA VAL A 276 -25.48 1.99 4.86
C VAL A 276 -25.36 3.51 4.98
N ASP A 277 -24.15 4.02 5.21
CA ASP A 277 -23.88 5.45 5.03
C ASP A 277 -23.83 5.72 3.52
N PRO A 278 -24.79 6.44 2.93
CA PRO A 278 -24.84 6.68 1.48
C PRO A 278 -23.57 7.36 0.95
N ASP A 279 -22.82 8.07 1.79
CA ASP A 279 -21.56 8.69 1.41
C ASP A 279 -20.40 7.67 1.40
N GLU A 280 -20.43 6.63 2.23
CA GLU A 280 -19.42 5.56 2.31
C GLU A 280 -19.65 4.44 1.29
N VAL A 281 -20.79 4.47 0.62
CA VAL A 281 -21.35 3.32 -0.05
C VAL A 281 -21.18 3.38 -1.57
N PHE A 282 -20.57 2.33 -2.12
CA PHE A 282 -20.51 2.04 -3.56
C PHE A 282 -21.77 1.31 -4.07
N VAL A 283 -22.89 1.41 -3.36
CA VAL A 283 -24.14 0.69 -3.69
C VAL A 283 -25.05 1.66 -4.43
N ASP A 284 -25.53 1.22 -5.58
CA ASP A 284 -26.70 1.83 -6.21
C ASP A 284 -27.92 1.47 -5.33
N LEU A 285 -28.34 2.39 -4.46
CA LEU A 285 -29.46 2.18 -3.53
C LEU A 285 -30.80 1.94 -4.25
N ALA A 286 -30.87 2.13 -5.57
CA ALA A 286 -32.10 2.08 -6.35
C ALA A 286 -32.77 0.68 -6.46
N ARG A 287 -32.25 -0.37 -5.81
CA ARG A 287 -32.80 -1.73 -5.96
C ARG A 287 -33.07 -2.49 -4.65
N THR A 288 -33.03 -1.83 -3.50
CA THR A 288 -33.32 -2.48 -2.20
C THR A 288 -34.77 -2.36 -1.72
N ASP A 289 -35.70 -1.90 -2.54
CA ASP A 289 -37.12 -2.04 -2.23
C ASP A 289 -37.58 -3.50 -2.45
N PRO A 290 -38.13 -4.19 -1.43
CA PRO A 290 -38.86 -5.41 -1.65
C PRO A 290 -40.22 -5.02 -2.23
N GLY A 291 -40.36 -5.16 -3.56
CA GLY A 291 -41.67 -5.24 -4.21
C GLY A 291 -42.39 -6.54 -3.87
#